data_AF-A0A383D2Q5-F1
#
_entry.id   AF-A0A383D2Q5-F1
#
_cell.length_a   1.000
_cell.length_b   1.000
_cell.length_c   1.000
_cell.angle_alpha   90.00
_cell.angle_beta   90.00
_cell.angle_gamma   90.00
#
_symmetry.space_group_name_H-M   'P 1'
#
loop_
_entity.id
_entity.type
_entity.pdbx_description
1 polymer ?
#
loop_
_entity_poly.entity_id
_entity_poly.type
_entity_poly.pdbx_seq_one_letter_code
_entity_poly.pdbx_strand_id
1 'polypeptide(L)'
;WGSSASKDDLIKRNENIGDTNNVTVYWRANASVSTAPTVVGKNVDWTRVRIYDDYSSGTYTYNRDNYEYVKHTDTIWRLTRTGTGKTPEAGSQYWIRGDLCGKILSSCKCRFQWQPQSGSTVVPKVDKNTDIPLPFGGFPGSEKYR
;
A
#
# COMPACT_ATOMS: atom_id res chain seq x y z
N TRP A 1 17.58 -15.88 15.21
CA TRP A 1 16.92 -15.03 14.21
C TRP A 1 16.14 -13.91 14.90
N GLY A 2 16.85 -12.98 15.55
CA GLY A 2 16.24 -11.75 16.05
C GLY A 2 16.24 -10.75 14.91
N SER A 3 15.07 -10.37 14.40
CA SER A 3 14.97 -9.27 13.44
C SER A 3 14.49 -8.05 14.21
N SER A 4 15.43 -7.36 14.83
CA SER A 4 15.20 -5.98 15.24
C SER A 4 15.12 -5.11 14.00
N ALA A 5 14.24 -4.12 14.00
CA ALA A 5 14.05 -3.18 12.92
C ALA A 5 13.89 -1.78 13.50
N SER A 6 14.48 -0.79 12.84
CA SER A 6 14.26 0.61 13.15
C SER A 6 12.91 1.07 12.59
N LYS A 7 12.38 2.18 13.11
CA LYS A 7 11.18 2.81 12.54
C LYS A 7 11.36 3.04 11.02
N ASP A 8 10.31 2.77 10.26
CA ASP A 8 10.26 2.84 8.79
C ASP A 8 11.01 1.72 8.05
N ASP A 9 11.77 0.85 8.72
CA ASP A 9 12.46 -0.24 8.05
C ASP A 9 11.46 -1.18 7.37
N LEU A 10 11.79 -1.55 6.13
CA LEU A 10 11.03 -2.47 5.31
C LEU A 10 11.69 -3.86 5.33
N ILE A 11 10.94 -4.86 5.76
CA ILE A 11 11.36 -6.26 5.75
C ILE A 11 10.56 -7.03 4.71
N LYS A 12 11.27 -7.80 3.88
CA LYS A 12 10.70 -8.79 2.96
C LYS A 12 10.62 -10.15 3.66
N ARG A 13 9.47 -10.82 3.57
CA ARG A 13 9.25 -12.17 4.12
C ARG A 13 8.44 -13.02 3.15
N ASN A 14 8.57 -14.33 3.27
CA ASN A 14 7.64 -15.26 2.62
C ASN A 14 6.69 -15.81 3.68
N GLU A 15 5.39 -15.72 3.41
CA GLU A 15 4.33 -16.08 4.34
C GLU A 15 3.24 -16.88 3.63
N ASN A 16 2.52 -17.71 4.40
CA ASN A 16 1.32 -18.36 3.90
C ASN A 16 0.13 -17.43 4.18
N ILE A 17 -0.66 -17.11 3.16
CA ILE A 17 -1.74 -16.14 3.24
C ILE A 17 -2.98 -16.74 2.58
N GLY A 18 -4.03 -16.94 3.38
CA GLY A 18 -5.18 -17.72 2.95
C GLY A 18 -4.74 -19.11 2.49
N ASP A 19 -5.11 -19.48 1.28
CA ASP A 19 -4.76 -20.77 0.66
C ASP A 19 -3.45 -20.72 -0.13
N THR A 20 -2.84 -19.53 -0.26
CA THR A 20 -1.59 -19.37 -1.01
C THR A 20 -0.38 -19.52 -0.09
N ASN A 21 0.48 -20.50 -0.39
CA ASN A 21 1.72 -20.72 0.34
C ASN A 21 2.90 -19.93 -0.25
N ASN A 22 3.86 -19.57 0.60
CA ASN A 22 5.14 -18.96 0.21
C ASN A 22 5.02 -17.65 -0.59
N VAL A 23 4.08 -16.79 -0.18
CA VAL A 23 3.85 -15.48 -0.79
C VAL A 23 4.86 -14.47 -0.25
N THR A 24 5.58 -13.79 -1.14
CA THR A 24 6.40 -12.64 -0.75
C THR A 24 5.53 -11.47 -0.29
N VAL A 25 5.77 -11.01 0.92
CA VAL A 25 5.15 -9.83 1.52
C VAL A 25 6.17 -8.88 2.12
N TYR A 26 5.75 -7.62 2.22
CA TYR A 26 6.55 -6.54 2.76
C TYR A 26 5.89 -5.96 3.99
N TRP A 27 6.68 -5.83 5.04
CA TRP A 27 6.27 -5.28 6.31
C TRP A 27 7.13 -4.07 6.63
N ARG A 28 6.49 -2.99 7.05
CA ARG A 28 7.17 -1.80 7.54
C ARG A 28 7.00 -1.68 9.04
N ALA A 29 8.11 -1.46 9.73
CA ALA A 29 8.12 -1.19 11.16
C ALA A 29 7.51 0.20 11.45
N ASN A 30 6.53 0.25 12.36
CA ASN A 30 5.88 1.47 12.81
C ASN A 30 6.68 2.20 13.91
N ALA A 31 7.57 1.49 14.58
CA ALA A 31 8.49 1.96 15.60
C ALA A 31 9.75 1.09 15.58
N SER A 32 10.79 1.50 16.33
CA SER A 32 11.94 0.63 16.54
C SER A 32 11.53 -0.56 17.42
N VAL A 33 11.69 -1.77 16.88
CA VAL A 33 11.15 -3.00 17.45
C VAL A 33 12.23 -4.08 17.48
N SER A 34 12.17 -4.99 18.45
CA SER A 34 13.08 -6.13 18.57
C SER A 34 12.46 -7.44 18.07
N THR A 35 11.17 -7.41 17.71
CA THR A 35 10.38 -8.56 17.30
C THR A 35 9.94 -8.44 15.85
N ALA A 36 10.00 -9.55 15.12
CA ALA A 36 9.55 -9.64 13.74
C ALA A 36 8.02 -9.46 13.62
N PRO A 37 7.49 -9.07 12.44
CA PRO A 37 6.06 -9.05 12.20
C PRO A 37 5.49 -10.47 12.30
N THR A 38 4.34 -10.60 12.95
CA THR A 38 3.56 -11.84 13.01
C THR A 38 2.45 -11.80 11.97
N VAL A 39 2.21 -12.94 11.29
CA VAL A 39 1.15 -13.09 10.28
C VAL A 39 -0.25 -12.89 10.87
N VAL A 40 -0.39 -13.13 12.17
CA VAL A 40 -1.67 -13.17 12.88
C VAL A 40 -1.92 -11.84 13.59
N GLY A 41 -3.00 -11.16 13.18
CA GLY A 41 -3.58 -10.03 13.91
C GLY A 41 -3.09 -8.65 13.45
N LYS A 42 -3.92 -7.64 13.73
CA LYS A 42 -3.57 -6.23 13.58
C LYS A 42 -2.37 -5.93 14.48
N ASN A 43 -1.19 -5.83 13.89
CA ASN A 43 0.04 -5.53 14.62
C ASN A 43 0.21 -4.00 14.70
N VAL A 44 0.34 -3.45 15.91
CA VAL A 44 0.56 -1.99 16.11
C VAL A 44 1.97 -1.58 15.71
N ASP A 45 2.92 -2.51 15.80
CA ASP A 45 4.33 -2.31 15.54
C ASP A 45 4.69 -2.51 14.07
N TRP A 46 3.82 -3.18 13.30
CA TRP A 46 4.08 -3.55 11.92
C TRP A 46 2.89 -3.30 11.01
N THR A 47 3.14 -2.65 9.87
CA THR A 47 2.13 -2.45 8.84
C THR A 47 2.52 -3.21 7.58
N ARG A 48 1.59 -4.00 7.02
CA ARG A 48 1.79 -4.63 5.70
C ARG A 48 1.76 -3.56 4.62
N VAL A 49 2.80 -3.52 3.79
CA VAL A 49 2.95 -2.57 2.68
C VAL A 49 2.79 -3.31 1.36
N ARG A 50 2.12 -2.67 0.40
CA ARG A 50 2.04 -3.12 -0.99
C ARG A 50 3.06 -2.34 -1.79
N ILE A 51 3.92 -3.04 -2.52
CA ILE A 51 4.91 -2.47 -3.42
C ILE A 51 4.44 -2.72 -4.84
N TYR A 52 4.82 -1.82 -5.73
CA TYR A 52 4.54 -1.91 -7.16
C TYR A 52 5.82 -1.61 -7.94
N ASP A 53 5.90 -2.18 -9.13
CA ASP A 53 6.90 -1.87 -10.15
C ASP A 53 6.20 -1.20 -11.34
N ASP A 54 6.96 -0.64 -12.28
CA ASP A 54 6.41 -0.18 -13.55
C ASP A 54 5.81 -1.36 -14.33
N TYR A 55 4.67 -1.12 -15.00
CA TYR A 55 4.00 -2.14 -15.80
C TYR A 55 4.90 -2.65 -16.93
N SER A 56 4.84 -3.95 -17.18
CA SER A 56 5.46 -4.62 -18.32
C SER A 56 4.43 -5.52 -19.01
N SER A 57 4.65 -5.90 -20.27
CA SER A 57 3.71 -6.76 -21.01
C SER A 57 3.72 -8.24 -20.59
N GLY A 58 4.18 -8.54 -19.37
CA GLY A 58 4.30 -9.90 -18.82
C GLY A 58 2.95 -10.53 -18.42
N THR A 59 3.05 -11.68 -17.75
CA THR A 59 1.92 -12.38 -17.16
C THR A 59 1.75 -11.96 -15.70
N TYR A 60 0.54 -11.55 -15.36
CA TYR A 60 0.14 -11.19 -14.00
C TYR A 60 -0.92 -12.17 -13.52
N THR A 61 -0.76 -12.68 -12.30
CA THR A 61 -1.65 -13.74 -11.76
C THR A 61 -2.52 -13.18 -10.65
N TYR A 62 -3.83 -13.28 -10.84
CA TYR A 62 -4.77 -12.86 -9.82
C TYR A 62 -4.65 -13.74 -8.58
N ASN A 63 -4.40 -13.09 -7.45
CA ASN A 63 -4.42 -13.70 -6.13
C ASN A 63 -5.25 -12.81 -5.19
N ARG A 64 -6.34 -13.36 -4.65
CA ARG A 64 -7.24 -12.66 -3.72
C ARG A 64 -6.55 -12.30 -2.40
N ASP A 65 -5.63 -13.14 -1.93
CA ASP A 65 -4.92 -12.99 -0.67
C ASP A 65 -3.70 -12.05 -0.81
N ASN A 66 -3.20 -11.91 -2.04
CA ASN A 66 -2.05 -11.08 -2.36
C ASN A 66 -2.16 -10.41 -3.74
N TYR A 67 -3.02 -9.40 -3.84
CA TYR A 67 -3.15 -8.64 -5.08
C TYR A 67 -1.81 -8.04 -5.54
N GLU A 68 -1.56 -8.13 -6.84
CA GLU A 68 -0.45 -7.48 -7.53
C GLU A 68 -0.78 -6.03 -7.88
N TYR A 69 0.23 -5.17 -7.81
CA TYR A 69 0.12 -3.75 -8.12
C TYR A 69 1.22 -3.33 -9.10
N VAL A 70 0.87 -2.47 -10.05
CA VAL A 70 1.81 -1.91 -11.04
C VAL A 70 1.59 -0.41 -11.22
N LYS A 71 2.62 0.32 -11.63
CA LYS A 71 2.51 1.71 -12.08
C LYS A 71 2.40 1.77 -13.60
N HIS A 72 1.41 2.49 -14.11
CA HIS A 72 1.27 2.79 -15.53
C HIS A 72 0.69 4.20 -15.68
N THR A 73 1.31 5.03 -16.52
CA THR A 73 0.89 6.43 -16.78
C THR A 73 0.62 7.24 -15.50
N ASP A 74 1.56 7.15 -14.56
CA ASP A 74 1.51 7.81 -13.24
C ASP A 74 0.34 7.41 -12.34
N THR A 75 -0.32 6.30 -12.68
CA THR A 75 -1.40 5.72 -11.89
C THR A 75 -0.98 4.35 -11.37
N ILE A 76 -1.33 4.06 -10.12
CA ILE A 76 -1.14 2.73 -9.54
C ILE A 76 -2.38 1.90 -9.84
N TRP A 77 -2.17 0.72 -10.42
CA TRP A 77 -3.20 -0.22 -10.81
C TRP A 77 -3.10 -1.50 -9.99
N ARG A 78 -4.24 -2.04 -9.59
CA ARG A 78 -4.37 -3.33 -8.91
C ARG A 78 -4.96 -4.36 -9.87
N LEU A 79 -4.36 -5.54 -9.90
CA LEU A 79 -4.86 -6.64 -10.72
C LEU A 79 -6.20 -7.17 -10.18
N THR A 80 -7.16 -7.38 -11.06
CA THR A 80 -8.47 -7.99 -10.76
C THR A 80 -8.70 -9.32 -11.45
N ARG A 81 -7.92 -9.64 -12.48
CA ARG A 81 -8.05 -10.89 -13.23
C ARG A 81 -6.71 -11.27 -13.84
N THR A 82 -6.38 -12.57 -13.83
CA THR A 82 -5.17 -13.11 -14.48
C THR A 82 -5.17 -12.77 -15.97
N GLY A 83 -4.02 -12.32 -16.47
CA GLY A 83 -3.85 -12.01 -17.89
C GLY A 83 -2.41 -11.74 -18.27
N THR A 84 -2.13 -11.81 -19.57
CA THR A 84 -0.80 -11.55 -20.16
C THR A 84 -0.91 -10.40 -21.16
N GLY A 85 0.02 -9.45 -21.08
CA GLY A 85 0.09 -8.32 -22.00
C GLY A 85 -1.15 -7.41 -21.97
N LYS A 86 -1.88 -7.38 -20.85
CA LYS A 86 -3.06 -6.54 -20.69
C LYS A 86 -2.63 -5.21 -20.09
N THR A 87 -2.61 -4.16 -20.90
CA THR A 87 -2.22 -2.82 -20.45
C THR A 87 -3.24 -2.26 -19.45
N PRO A 88 -2.80 -1.65 -18.33
CA PRO A 88 -3.70 -1.01 -17.39
C PRO A 88 -4.34 0.24 -17.98
N GLU A 89 -5.67 0.28 -17.99
CA GLU A 89 -6.46 1.40 -18.47
C GLU A 89 -7.81 1.48 -17.74
N ALA A 90 -8.45 2.65 -17.79
CA ALA A 90 -9.75 2.85 -17.18
C ALA A 90 -10.81 2.01 -17.90
N GLY A 91 -11.63 1.27 -17.15
CA GLY A 91 -12.65 0.37 -17.71
C GLY A 91 -12.12 -1.03 -18.06
N SER A 92 -10.82 -1.30 -17.86
CA SER A 92 -10.27 -2.64 -18.01
C SER A 92 -10.92 -3.63 -17.03
N GLN A 93 -11.13 -4.87 -17.49
CA GLN A 93 -11.56 -5.97 -16.61
C GLN A 93 -10.39 -6.59 -15.83
N TYR A 94 -9.15 -6.30 -16.23
CA TYR A 94 -7.93 -6.87 -15.65
C TYR A 94 -7.29 -5.96 -14.60
N TRP A 95 -7.49 -4.65 -14.74
CA TRP A 95 -6.86 -3.64 -13.89
C TRP A 95 -7.88 -2.63 -13.40
N ILE A 96 -7.80 -2.31 -12.11
CA ILE A 96 -8.55 -1.20 -11.52
C ILE A 96 -7.60 -0.26 -10.81
N ARG A 97 -8.01 1.00 -10.59
CA ARG A 97 -7.20 1.94 -9.81
C ARG A 97 -6.97 1.42 -8.39
N GLY A 98 -5.70 1.28 -8.02
CA GLY A 98 -5.26 0.79 -6.71
C GLY A 98 -5.04 1.89 -5.68
N ASP A 99 -4.84 3.14 -6.13
CA ASP A 99 -4.53 4.30 -5.30
C ASP A 99 -5.78 5.04 -4.76
N LEU A 100 -6.97 4.46 -4.88
CA LEU A 100 -8.22 5.10 -4.43
C LEU A 100 -8.25 5.27 -2.91
N CYS A 101 -8.55 6.49 -2.44
CA CYS A 101 -8.78 6.71 -1.02
C CYS A 101 -10.12 6.10 -0.60
N GLY A 102 -10.13 5.43 0.55
CA GLY A 102 -11.34 4.92 1.19
C GLY A 102 -12.20 6.04 1.78
N LYS A 103 -13.29 5.66 2.46
CA LYS A 103 -14.27 6.59 3.04
C LYS A 103 -13.84 7.25 4.35
N ILE A 104 -12.67 6.91 4.89
CA ILE A 104 -12.18 7.40 6.18
C ILE A 104 -10.94 8.28 6.01
N LEU A 105 -10.83 9.32 6.84
CA LEU A 105 -9.73 10.29 6.80
C LEU A 105 -8.34 9.62 6.80
N SER A 106 -8.13 8.58 7.60
CA SER A 106 -6.86 7.86 7.66
C SER A 106 -6.45 7.24 6.32
N SER A 107 -7.41 6.74 5.53
CA SER A 107 -7.13 6.21 4.18
C SER A 107 -6.74 7.32 3.21
N CYS A 108 -7.39 8.48 3.32
CA CYS A 108 -7.11 9.64 2.49
C CYS A 108 -5.75 10.27 2.80
N LYS A 109 -5.37 10.31 4.08
CA LYS A 109 -4.02 10.71 4.52
C LYS A 109 -2.95 9.78 3.93
N CYS A 110 -3.22 8.48 3.80
CA CYS A 110 -2.29 7.57 3.13
C CYS A 110 -2.07 7.88 1.64
N ARG A 111 -3.01 8.55 0.96
CA ARG A 111 -2.87 8.95 -0.44
C ARG A 111 -2.24 10.34 -0.58
N PHE A 112 -2.81 11.34 0.10
CA PHE A 112 -2.48 12.75 -0.14
C PHE A 112 -1.39 13.30 0.79
N GLN A 113 -1.20 12.67 1.95
CA GLN A 113 -0.21 13.07 2.95
C GLN A 113 0.91 12.01 3.09
N TRP A 114 1.03 11.11 2.11
CA TRP A 114 2.13 10.15 2.10
C TRP A 114 3.48 10.85 1.90
N GLN A 115 4.52 10.25 2.47
CA GLN A 115 5.90 10.65 2.29
C GLN A 115 6.76 9.41 1.98
N PRO A 116 7.69 9.49 1.02
CA PRO A 116 8.66 8.44 0.80
C PRO A 116 9.65 8.33 1.97
N GLN A 117 10.12 7.11 2.23
CA GLN A 117 11.34 6.92 3.02
C GLN A 117 12.55 7.47 2.24
N SER A 118 13.57 7.95 2.97
CA SER A 118 14.80 8.46 2.32
C SER A 118 15.37 7.42 1.36
N GLY A 119 15.62 7.83 0.11
CA GLY A 119 16.16 6.94 -0.93
C GLY A 119 15.16 5.96 -1.57
N SER A 120 13.87 6.02 -1.24
CA SER A 120 12.83 5.18 -1.87
C SER A 120 11.74 6.02 -2.54
N THR A 121 11.19 5.54 -3.65
CA THR A 121 10.01 6.14 -4.31
C THR A 121 8.73 5.33 -4.10
N VAL A 122 8.84 4.12 -3.54
CA VAL A 122 7.73 3.16 -3.42
C VAL A 122 7.44 2.76 -1.97
N VAL A 123 8.37 3.03 -1.04
CA VAL A 123 8.21 2.68 0.38
C VAL A 123 7.73 3.88 1.19
N PRO A 124 6.57 3.78 1.87
CA PRO A 124 5.99 4.89 2.62
C PRO A 124 6.55 4.98 4.04
N LYS A 125 6.89 6.19 4.50
CA LYS A 125 7.05 6.45 5.94
C LYS A 125 5.77 6.21 6.73
N VAL A 126 5.94 5.87 8.00
CA VAL A 126 4.89 5.77 9.01
C VAL A 126 4.18 7.10 9.15
N ASP A 127 4.96 8.15 9.38
CA ASP A 127 4.45 9.49 9.57
C ASP A 127 3.97 10.08 8.24
N LYS A 128 2.91 10.89 8.32
CA LYS A 128 2.27 11.55 7.18
C LYS A 128 2.53 13.04 7.23
N ASN A 129 2.64 13.68 6.07
CA ASN A 129 2.78 15.13 6.00
C ASN A 129 1.42 15.80 6.20
N THR A 130 1.09 16.12 7.45
CA THR A 130 -0.21 16.74 7.78
C THR A 130 -0.30 18.21 7.40
N ASP A 131 0.80 18.83 6.99
CA ASP A 131 0.81 20.22 6.50
C ASP A 131 0.18 20.33 5.11
N ILE A 132 0.08 19.22 4.37
CA ILE A 132 -0.63 19.15 3.09
C ILE A 132 -2.13 19.02 3.37
N PRO A 133 -2.97 20.00 2.99
CA PRO A 133 -4.40 19.91 3.20
C PRO A 133 -5.00 18.73 2.42
N LEU A 134 -5.93 18.00 3.04
CA LEU A 134 -6.69 16.98 2.30
C LEU A 134 -7.66 17.68 1.34
N PRO A 135 -7.83 17.18 0.11
CA PRO A 135 -8.72 17.79 -0.89
C PRO A 135 -10.21 17.68 -0.54
N PHE A 136 -10.55 17.00 0.55
CA PHE A 136 -11.88 16.81 1.09
C PHE A 136 -11.79 16.63 2.61
N GLY A 137 -12.88 16.88 3.34
CA GLY A 137 -12.90 16.80 4.80
C GLY A 137 -12.97 18.15 5.53
N GLY A 138 -13.06 19.26 4.80
CA GLY A 138 -13.69 20.46 5.34
C GLY A 138 -15.17 20.15 5.55
N PHE A 139 -15.63 20.08 6.80
CA PHE A 139 -17.05 19.98 7.09
C PHE A 139 -17.75 21.20 6.46
N PRO A 140 -18.69 21.03 5.51
CA PRO A 140 -19.44 22.15 4.93
C PRO A 140 -20.24 22.97 5.95
N GLY A 141 -20.30 22.51 7.22
CA GLY A 141 -21.07 23.12 8.30
C GLY A 141 -20.27 23.99 9.28
N SER A 142 -18.94 24.12 9.16
CA SER A 142 -18.16 24.93 10.13
C SER A 142 -18.10 26.42 9.80
N GLU A 143 -18.62 26.87 8.65
CA GLU A 143 -18.70 28.30 8.30
C GLU A 143 -20.07 28.94 8.63
N LYS A 144 -21.05 28.17 9.14
CA LYS A 144 -22.41 28.70 9.37
C LYS A 144 -22.64 29.38 10.73
N TYR A 145 -21.59 29.61 11.51
CA TYR A 145 -21.68 30.40 12.74
C TYR A 145 -20.54 31.41 12.79
N ARG A 146 -20.74 32.55 12.12
CA ARG A 146 -19.99 33.77 12.36
C ARG A 146 -20.96 34.95 12.40
#